data_AF-A0A7X3D9S1-F1
#
_entry.id   AF-A0A7X3D9S1-F1
#
_cell.length_a   1.000
_cell.length_b   1.000
_cell.length_c   1.000
_cell.angle_alpha   90.00
_cell.angle_beta   90.00
_cell.angle_gamma   90.00
#
_symmetry.space_group_name_H-M   'P 1'
#
loop_
_entity.id
_entity.type
_entity.pdbx_description
1 polymer ?
#
loop_
_entity_poly.entity_id
_entity_poly.type
_entity_poly.pdbx_seq_one_letter_code
_entity_poly.pdbx_strand_id
1 'polypeptide(L)' 'MELCSVDNCNKPIKAKQLCSMHHQRLLRHGDPMIVRPRKERKIENCKWVCCKNTAETKGYCSKHYYIQRVMAKNKGIMT' A
#
# COMPACT_ATOMS: atom_id res chain seq x y z
N MET A 1 -2.50 30.98 8.35
CA MET A 1 -2.44 29.53 8.11
C MET A 1 -1.11 29.25 7.46
N GLU A 2 -0.26 28.44 8.09
CA GLU A 2 1.08 28.18 7.56
C GLU A 2 1.06 27.02 6.55
N LEU A 3 1.84 27.16 5.48
CA LEU A 3 1.95 26.20 4.39
C LEU A 3 3.22 25.37 4.50
N CYS A 4 3.18 24.15 3.97
CA CYS A 4 4.32 23.24 3.95
C CYS A 4 5.60 23.89 3.42
N SER A 5 6.73 23.73 4.12
CA SER A 5 8.04 24.23 3.69
C SER A 5 8.64 23.51 2.46
N VAL A 6 7.89 22.66 1.78
CA VAL A 6 8.37 21.98 0.58
C VAL A 6 7.95 22.81 -0.62
N ASP A 7 8.90 23.11 -1.52
CA ASP A 7 8.63 23.87 -2.73
C ASP A 7 7.47 23.28 -3.52
N ASN A 8 6.60 24.15 -4.05
CA ASN A 8 5.38 23.79 -4.77
C ASN A 8 4.35 23.00 -3.95
N CYS A 9 4.33 23.12 -2.61
CA CYS A 9 3.32 22.49 -1.75
C CYS A 9 2.43 23.50 -1.02
N ASN A 10 1.24 23.76 -1.55
CA ASN A 10 0.25 24.66 -0.94
C ASN A 10 -0.65 23.97 0.10
N LYS A 11 -0.19 22.87 0.72
CA LYS A 11 -0.97 22.14 1.74
C LYS A 11 -0.64 22.69 3.14
N PRO A 12 -1.62 22.75 4.05
CA PRO A 12 -1.39 23.27 5.39
C PRO A 12 -0.39 22.41 6.17
N ILE A 13 0.42 23.06 7.00
CA ILE A 13 1.36 22.38 7.91
C ILE A 13 0.56 21.53 8.90
N LYS A 14 1.03 20.30 9.10
CA LYS A 14 0.52 19.39 10.13
C LYS A 14 1.53 19.20 11.27
N ALA A 15 2.81 19.05 10.94
CA ALA A 15 3.88 18.86 11.93
C ALA A 15 5.24 19.12 11.29
N LYS A 16 6.23 19.55 12.09
CA LYS A 16 7.62 19.79 11.64
C LYS A 16 7.72 20.67 10.39
N GLN A 17 6.89 21.71 10.29
CA GLN A 17 6.82 22.60 9.12
C GLN A 17 6.43 21.90 7.80
N LEU A 18 5.89 20.68 7.88
CA LEU A 18 5.51 19.86 6.74
C LEU A 18 4.00 19.56 6.74
N CYS A 19 3.42 19.40 5.55
CA CYS A 19 2.08 18.85 5.41
C CYS A 19 2.03 17.37 5.81
N SER A 20 0.82 16.84 6.00
CA SER A 20 0.61 15.44 6.39
C SER A 20 1.35 14.43 5.50
N MET A 21 1.36 14.65 4.18
CA MET A 21 2.01 13.79 3.20
C MET A 21 3.54 13.83 3.33
N HIS A 22 4.13 15.02 3.35
CA HIS A 22 5.58 15.19 3.44
C HIS A 22 6.14 14.75 4.79
N HIS A 23 5.42 15.03 5.88
CA HIS A 23 5.76 14.51 7.19
C HIS A 23 5.74 12.97 7.21
N GLN A 24 4.74 12.34 6.58
CA GLN A 24 4.67 10.87 6.48
C GLN A 24 5.81 10.28 5.64
N ARG A 25 6.21 10.95 4.55
CA ARG A 25 7.36 10.54 3.74
C ARG A 25 8.66 10.62 4.53
N LEU A 26 8.88 11.74 5.24
CA LEU A 26 10.01 11.91 6.15
C LEU A 26 10.07 10.77 7.18
N LEU A 27 8.95 10.42 7.82
CA LEU A 27 8.92 9.35 8.83
C LEU A 27 9.20 7.95 8.27
N ARG A 28 8.73 7.64 7.05
CA ARG A 28 8.87 6.29 6.47
C ARG A 28 10.17 6.09 5.69
N HIS A 29 10.73 7.16 5.16
CA HIS A 29 11.78 7.10 4.15
C HIS A 29 12.95 8.07 4.42
N GLY A 30 12.87 8.93 5.44
CA GLY A 30 13.93 9.89 5.78
C GLY A 30 13.94 11.15 4.92
N ASP A 31 13.16 11.21 3.85
CA ASP A 31 13.11 12.33 2.91
C ASP A 31 11.64 12.73 2.60
N PRO A 32 11.23 14.00 2.84
CA PRO A 32 9.89 14.47 2.49
C PRO A 32 9.66 14.56 0.98
N MET A 33 10.69 14.79 0.16
CA MET A 33 10.57 14.97 -1.29
C MET A 33 10.51 13.65 -2.05
N ILE A 34 10.74 12.51 -1.39
CA ILE A 34 10.76 11.21 -2.08
C ILE A 34 9.45 10.93 -2.83
N VAL A 35 9.58 10.72 -4.13
CA VAL A 35 8.51 10.24 -5.01
C VAL A 35 8.91 8.84 -5.48
N ARG A 36 8.14 7.83 -5.06
CA ARG A 36 8.34 6.46 -5.55
C ARG A 36 7.49 6.25 -6.80
N PRO A 37 8.05 5.69 -7.88
CA PRO A 37 7.26 5.39 -9.06
C PRO A 37 6.16 4.39 -8.70
N ARG A 38 5.00 4.54 -9.33
CA ARG A 38 3.92 3.56 -9.22
C ARG A 38 4.42 2.28 -9.88
N LYS A 39 4.52 1.19 -9.11
CA LYS A 39 4.82 -0.13 -9.66
C LYS A 39 3.70 -0.52 -10.63
N GLU A 40 4.08 -0.90 -11.85
CA GLU A 40 3.14 -1.43 -12.84
C GLU A 40 2.47 -2.69 -12.29
N ARG A 41 1.15 -2.78 -12.46
CA ARG A 41 0.41 -3.96 -12.02
C ARG A 41 0.58 -5.04 -13.08
N LYS A 42 1.23 -6.15 -12.70
CA LYS A 42 1.24 -7.36 -13.54
C LYS A 42 -0.16 -7.97 -13.56
N ILE A 43 -0.72 -8.15 -14.75
CA ILE A 43 -1.98 -8.87 -14.95
C ILE A 43 -1.61 -10.35 -14.96
N GLU A 44 -1.94 -11.04 -13.87
CA GLU A 44 -1.69 -12.47 -13.69
C GLU A 44 -3.02 -13.16 -13.44
N ASN A 45 -3.14 -14.44 -13.77
CA ASN A 45 -4.30 -15.24 -13.39
C ASN A 45 -4.25 -15.57 -11.90
N CYS A 46 -5.41 -15.79 -11.30
CA CYS A 46 -5.51 -16.26 -9.93
C CYS A 46 -4.81 -17.61 -9.80
N LYS A 47 -3.88 -17.72 -8.84
CA LYS A 47 -3.15 -18.95 -8.51
C LYS A 47 -4.01 -20.04 -7.88
N TRP A 48 -5.31 -19.82 -7.73
CA TRP A 48 -6.21 -20.80 -7.13
C TRP A 48 -6.58 -21.85 -8.18
N VAL A 49 -6.62 -23.12 -7.76
CA VAL A 49 -6.91 -24.24 -8.64
C VAL A 49 -8.24 -24.03 -9.35
N CYS A 50 -8.23 -24.11 -10.68
CA CYS A 50 -9.41 -23.94 -11.53
C CYS A 50 -10.08 -22.54 -11.42
N CYS A 51 -9.33 -21.49 -11.05
CA CYS A 51 -9.84 -20.12 -11.09
C CYS A 51 -9.41 -19.38 -12.35
N LYS A 52 -10.39 -18.92 -13.14
CA LYS A 52 -10.16 -18.14 -14.38
C LYS A 52 -10.10 -16.62 -14.17
N ASN A 53 -10.30 -16.15 -12.95
CA ASN A 53 -10.26 -14.72 -12.65
C ASN A 53 -8.84 -14.19 -12.62
N THR A 54 -8.67 -12.91 -12.92
CA THR A 54 -7.40 -12.21 -12.74
C THR A 54 -7.06 -12.01 -11.27
N ALA A 55 -5.80 -12.15 -10.93
CA ALA A 55 -5.27 -11.84 -9.61
C ALA A 55 -5.31 -10.33 -9.32
N GLU A 56 -5.69 -10.01 -8.10
CA GLU A 56 -5.77 -8.64 -7.59
C GLU A 56 -4.74 -8.40 -6.50
N THR A 57 -4.50 -9.39 -5.65
CA THR A 57 -3.60 -9.25 -4.51
C THR A 57 -2.88 -10.56 -4.26
N LYS A 58 -1.55 -10.51 -4.10
CA LYS A 58 -0.69 -11.67 -3.77
C LYS A 58 -0.87 -12.88 -4.70
N GLY A 59 -1.29 -12.67 -5.95
CA GLY A 59 -1.53 -13.74 -6.92
C GLY A 59 -2.91 -14.39 -6.81
N TYR A 60 -3.85 -13.84 -6.03
CA TYR A 60 -5.22 -14.34 -5.94
C TYR A 60 -6.24 -13.26 -6.33
N CYS A 61 -7.39 -13.67 -6.85
CA CYS A 61 -8.56 -12.80 -6.97
C CYS A 61 -9.09 -12.46 -5.56
N SER A 62 -9.91 -11.41 -5.42
CA SER A 62 -10.42 -10.96 -4.11
C SER A 62 -11.04 -12.09 -3.28
N LYS A 63 -11.83 -12.98 -3.91
CA LYS A 63 -12.46 -14.13 -3.24
C LYS A 63 -11.43 -15.13 -2.71
N HIS A 64 -10.48 -15.55 -3.55
CA HIS A 64 -9.47 -16.53 -3.16
C HIS A 64 -8.40 -15.94 -2.23
N TYR A 65 -8.14 -14.63 -2.29
CA TYR A 65 -7.31 -13.94 -1.30
C TYR A 65 -7.95 -13.97 0.09
N TYR A 66 -9.26 -13.72 0.18
CA TYR A 66 -10.01 -13.82 1.43
C TYR A 66 -9.94 -15.24 2.01
N ILE A 67 -10.24 -16.25 1.19
CA ILE A 67 -10.20 -17.66 1.59
C ILE A 67 -8.80 -18.04 2.07
N GLN A 68 -7.75 -17.71 1.29
CA GLN A 68 -6.37 -17.98 1.68
C GLN A 68 -6.02 -17.32 3.02
N ARG A 69 -6.42 -16.07 3.23
CA ARG A 69 -6.17 -15.33 4.48
C ARG A 69 -6.87 -15.98 5.68
N VAL A 70 -8.09 -16.51 5.50
CA VAL A 70 -8.83 -17.21 6.56
C VAL A 70 -8.21 -18.57 6.84
N MET A 71 -7.90 -19.35 5.80
CA MET A 71 -7.25 -20.66 5.93
C MET A 71 -5.88 -20.57 6.62
N ALA A 72 -5.08 -19.56 6.28
CA ALA A 72 -3.77 -19.34 6.89
C ALA A 72 -3.84 -19.02 8.39
N LYS A 73 -4.90 -18.33 8.84
CA LYS A 73 -5.13 -18.06 10.27
C LYS A 73 -5.51 -19.33 11.03
N ASN A 74 -6.38 -20.15 10.45
CA ASN A 74 -6.82 -21.41 11.08
C ASN A 74 -5.70 -22.44 11.17
N LYS A 75 -4.75 -22.43 10.22
CA LYS A 75 -3.57 -23.30 10.24
C LYS A 75 -2.60 -23.00 11.39
N GLY A 76 -2.67 -21.79 11.97
CA GLY A 76 -1.91 -21.41 13.17
C GLY A 76 -2.59 -21.75 14.50
N ILE A 77 -3.77 -22.39 14.47
CA ILE A 77 -4.54 -22.78 15.66
C ILE A 77 -4.47 -24.31 15.89
N MET A 78 -3.93 -25.08 14.93
CA MET A 78 -3.79 -26.55 14.99
C MET A 78 -2.36 -27.02 15.29
N THR A 79 -1.63 -26.26 16.11
CA THR A 79 -0.36 -26.62 16.76
C THR A 79 -0.43 -26.07 18.17
#